data_AF-A0A6G3PLQ9-F1
#
_entry.id   AF-A0A6G3PLQ9-F1
#
_cell.length_a   1.000
_cell.length_b   1.000
_cell.length_c   1.000
_cell.angle_alpha   90.00
_cell.angle_beta   90.00
_cell.angle_gamma   90.00
#
_symmetry.space_group_name_H-M   'P 1'
#
loop_
_entity.id
_entity.type
_entity.pdbx_description
1 polymer ?
#
loop_
_entity_poly.entity_id
_entity_poly.type
_entity_poly.pdbx_seq_one_letter_code
_entity_poly.pdbx_strand_id
1 'polypeptide(L)'
;MTQAEDRAEARDGEGGPGHFAHAFLAGGRRRVVECAVVSLVEQGALSLRAARLRPTGDVRPGHAIEQAVLAACPRSRRVRDVLDAAARSQAVDDLARRLADLGLLSRRR
;
A
#
# COMPACT_ATOMS: atom_id res chain seq x y z
N MET A 1 -19.52 -3.68 15.91
CA MET A 1 -18.22 -3.03 16.14
C MET A 1 -17.23 -4.15 16.40
N THR A 2 -16.50 -4.52 15.37
CA THR A 2 -15.83 -5.83 15.28
C THR A 2 -14.35 -5.62 15.54
N GLN A 3 -13.73 -6.50 16.33
CA GLN A 3 -12.30 -6.49 16.70
C GLN A 3 -11.29 -6.29 15.54
N ALA A 4 -11.74 -6.45 14.29
CA ALA A 4 -10.97 -6.19 13.08
C ALA A 4 -10.80 -4.69 12.76
N GLU A 5 -11.75 -3.85 13.16
CA GLU A 5 -11.70 -2.38 13.00
C GLU A 5 -10.66 -1.80 13.98
N ASP A 6 -10.69 -2.30 15.21
CA ASP A 6 -9.79 -1.91 16.31
C ASP A 6 -8.32 -2.27 16.01
N ARG A 7 -8.07 -3.39 15.32
CA ARG A 7 -6.71 -3.75 14.84
C ARG A 7 -6.22 -2.92 13.66
N ALA A 8 -7.12 -2.35 12.86
CA ALA A 8 -6.75 -1.44 11.78
C ALA A 8 -6.36 -0.08 12.34
N GLU A 9 -7.08 0.40 13.35
CA GLU A 9 -6.79 1.65 14.08
C GLU A 9 -5.54 1.52 14.97
N ALA A 10 -5.31 0.38 15.61
CA ALA A 10 -4.16 0.16 16.49
C ALA A 10 -2.79 0.10 15.77
N ARG A 11 -2.75 0.10 14.42
CA ARG A 11 -1.50 0.25 13.65
C ARG A 11 -1.16 1.71 13.33
N ASP A 12 -2.09 2.63 13.60
CA ASP A 12 -1.85 4.07 13.59
C ASP A 12 -1.43 4.51 14.99
N GLY A 13 -0.19 4.16 15.36
CA GLY A 13 0.42 4.64 16.60
C GLY A 13 0.41 6.17 16.64
N GLU A 14 -0.33 6.69 17.63
CA GLU A 14 -0.31 8.05 18.20
C GLU A 14 0.17 9.18 17.28
N GLY A 15 -0.79 9.79 16.58
CA GLY A 15 -0.71 11.15 16.03
C GLY A 15 0.22 11.36 14.83
N GLY A 16 1.00 10.35 14.43
CA GLY A 16 1.89 10.38 13.29
C GLY A 16 1.24 9.98 11.96
N PRO A 17 1.88 10.28 10.81
CA PRO A 17 1.43 9.75 9.53
C PRO A 17 1.53 8.22 9.55
N GLY A 18 0.48 7.49 9.16
CA GLY A 18 0.53 6.01 9.08
C GLY A 18 1.70 5.50 8.21
N HIS A 19 2.10 4.24 8.34
CA HIS A 19 3.30 3.68 7.68
C HIS A 19 3.40 3.93 6.16
N PHE A 20 2.28 3.95 5.42
CA PHE A 20 2.28 4.31 4.00
C PHE A 20 2.58 5.80 3.76
N ALA A 21 2.17 6.70 4.64
CA ALA A 21 2.56 8.09 4.56
C ALA A 21 4.07 8.26 4.76
N HIS A 22 4.68 7.55 5.72
CA HIS A 22 6.14 7.53 5.86
C HIS A 22 6.83 7.02 4.60
N ALA A 23 6.33 5.93 4.00
CA ALA A 23 6.85 5.43 2.74
C ALA A 23 6.73 6.46 1.59
N PHE A 24 5.62 7.19 1.53
CA PHE A 24 5.42 8.26 0.54
C PHE A 24 6.42 9.39 0.73
N LEU A 25 6.64 9.85 1.95
CA LEU A 25 7.59 10.92 2.23
C LEU A 25 9.04 10.48 1.92
N ALA A 26 9.37 9.21 2.15
CA ALA A 26 10.71 8.67 1.90
C ALA A 26 11.03 8.44 0.41
N GLY A 27 10.03 8.09 -0.41
CA GLY A 27 10.30 7.70 -1.81
C GLY A 27 9.10 7.80 -2.77
N GLY A 28 8.09 8.58 -2.39
CA GLY A 28 6.90 8.84 -3.17
C GLY A 28 6.04 7.60 -3.42
N ARG A 29 5.23 7.70 -4.48
CA ARG A 29 4.24 6.69 -4.90
C ARG A 29 4.83 5.30 -5.04
N ARG A 30 6.04 5.21 -5.61
CA ARG A 30 6.71 3.93 -5.86
C ARG A 30 7.06 3.22 -4.55
N ARG A 31 7.62 3.96 -3.60
CA ARG A 31 8.01 3.39 -2.31
C ARG A 31 6.81 2.89 -1.51
N VAL A 32 5.69 3.61 -1.57
CA VAL A 32 4.42 3.18 -0.96
C VAL A 32 3.99 1.80 -1.45
N VAL A 33 3.96 1.59 -2.77
CA VAL A 33 3.49 0.31 -3.32
C VAL A 33 4.49 -0.82 -3.11
N GLU A 34 5.79 -0.52 -3.06
CA GLU A 34 6.81 -1.51 -2.68
C GLU A 34 6.60 -1.98 -1.24
N CYS A 35 6.39 -1.05 -0.30
CA CYS A 35 6.06 -1.39 1.09
C CYS A 35 4.75 -2.19 1.19
N ALA A 36 3.74 -1.85 0.40
CA ALA A 36 2.47 -2.59 0.39
C ALA A 36 2.64 -4.02 -0.13
N VAL A 37 3.46 -4.21 -1.18
CA VAL A 37 3.79 -5.55 -1.68
C VAL A 37 4.54 -6.36 -0.64
N VAL A 38 5.53 -5.77 0.05
CA VAL A 38 6.27 -6.46 1.12
C VAL A 38 5.31 -6.87 2.25
N SER A 39 4.49 -5.93 2.73
CA SER A 39 3.46 -6.19 3.76
C SER A 39 2.55 -7.36 3.36
N LEU A 40 2.03 -7.36 2.13
CA LEU A 40 1.15 -8.43 1.64
C LEU A 40 1.86 -9.77 1.47
N VAL A 41 3.15 -9.78 1.13
CA VAL A 41 3.95 -11.01 1.05
C VAL A 41 4.23 -11.57 2.45
N GLU A 42 4.59 -10.72 3.40
CA GLU A 42 4.82 -11.10 4.80
C GLU A 42 3.54 -11.63 5.47
N GLN A 43 2.39 -11.02 5.15
CA GLN A 43 1.08 -11.49 5.59
C GLN A 43 0.64 -12.78 4.89
N GLY A 44 1.32 -13.20 3.80
CA GLY A 44 0.94 -14.37 3.02
C GLY A 44 -0.25 -14.13 2.08
N ALA A 45 -0.71 -12.90 1.89
CA ALA A 45 -1.76 -12.52 0.91
C ALA A 45 -1.25 -12.57 -0.54
N LEU A 46 0.05 -12.38 -0.72
CA LEU A 46 0.77 -12.52 -1.98
C LEU A 46 1.91 -13.52 -1.82
N SER A 47 2.18 -14.26 -2.89
CA SER A 47 3.42 -15.02 -3.03
C SER A 47 4.28 -14.41 -4.14
N LEU A 48 5.59 -14.37 -3.91
CA LEU A 48 6.59 -13.93 -4.89
C LEU A 48 7.40 -15.13 -5.40
N ARG A 49 7.33 -15.41 -6.70
CA ARG A 49 8.13 -16.44 -7.36
C ARG A 49 8.59 -15.95 -8.73
N ALA A 50 9.87 -16.14 -9.06
CA ALA A 50 10.45 -15.77 -10.37
C ALA A 50 10.05 -14.35 -10.84
N ALA A 51 10.21 -13.35 -9.95
CA ALA A 51 9.83 -11.95 -10.19
C ALA A 51 8.35 -11.72 -10.56
N ARG A 52 7.46 -12.64 -10.16
CA ARG A 52 6.01 -12.54 -10.32
C ARG A 52 5.31 -12.64 -8.98
N LEU A 53 4.30 -11.80 -8.81
CA LEU A 53 3.37 -11.84 -7.70
C LEU A 53 2.18 -12.70 -8.07
N ARG A 54 1.64 -13.45 -7.11
CA ARG A 54 0.40 -14.22 -7.25
C ARG A 54 -0.42 -14.11 -5.96
N PRO A 55 -1.71 -13.76 -6.03
CA PRO A 55 -2.61 -13.83 -4.89
C PRO A 55 -2.74 -15.27 -4.39
N THR A 56 -2.72 -15.41 -3.07
CA THR A 56 -2.98 -16.68 -2.39
C THR A 56 -4.47 -16.81 -2.03
N GLY A 57 -5.12 -15.68 -1.72
CA GLY A 57 -6.52 -15.61 -1.31
C GLY A 57 -6.75 -15.76 0.20
N ASP A 58 -5.67 -15.98 0.96
CA ASP A 58 -5.74 -16.39 2.37
C ASP A 58 -5.97 -15.23 3.34
N VAL A 59 -5.67 -14.00 2.92
CA VAL A 59 -5.70 -12.82 3.80
C VAL A 59 -6.43 -11.67 3.13
N ARG A 60 -7.31 -11.02 3.90
CA ARG A 60 -7.99 -9.79 3.48
C ARG A 60 -7.09 -8.58 3.76
N PRO A 61 -6.92 -7.67 2.78
CA PRO A 61 -6.12 -6.46 2.95
C PRO A 61 -6.75 -5.53 4.01
N GLY A 62 -5.92 -4.97 4.88
CA GLY A 62 -6.36 -4.04 5.92
C GLY A 62 -6.41 -2.58 5.46
N HIS A 63 -5.72 -2.26 4.36
CA HIS A 63 -5.58 -0.89 3.88
C HIS A 63 -5.96 -0.73 2.39
N ALA A 64 -6.48 0.45 2.00
CA ALA A 64 -6.90 0.73 0.62
C ALA A 64 -5.76 0.59 -0.41
N ILE A 65 -4.52 0.88 -0.01
CA ILE A 65 -3.32 0.70 -0.84
C ILE A 65 -3.01 -0.78 -1.07
N GLU A 66 -3.16 -1.62 -0.04
CA GLU A 66 -3.00 -3.07 -0.17
C GLU A 66 -4.09 -3.65 -1.09
N GLN A 67 -5.33 -3.17 -0.96
CA GLN A 67 -6.42 -3.51 -1.89
C GLN A 67 -6.08 -3.14 -3.34
N ALA A 68 -5.50 -1.96 -3.57
CA ALA A 68 -5.07 -1.54 -4.90
C ALA A 68 -3.96 -2.44 -5.48
N VAL A 69 -3.04 -2.92 -4.66
CA VAL A 69 -2.01 -3.90 -5.07
C VAL A 69 -2.65 -5.24 -5.47
N LEU A 70 -3.59 -5.75 -4.68
CA LEU A 70 -4.30 -7.00 -5.00
C LEU A 70 -5.15 -6.85 -6.27
N ALA A 71 -5.84 -5.71 -6.44
CA ALA A 71 -6.60 -5.41 -7.65
C ALA A 71 -5.71 -5.30 -8.90
N ALA A 72 -4.47 -4.80 -8.76
CA ALA A 72 -3.49 -4.76 -9.84
C ALA A 72 -2.93 -6.16 -10.20
N CYS A 73 -3.15 -7.16 -9.35
CA CYS A 73 -2.62 -8.51 -9.47
C CYS A 73 -3.76 -9.57 -9.38
N PRO A 74 -4.77 -9.58 -10.26
CA PRO A 74 -5.88 -10.54 -10.16
C PRO A 74 -5.46 -12.00 -10.43
N ARG A 75 -4.30 -12.18 -11.06
CA ARG A 75 -3.63 -13.46 -11.36
C ARG A 75 -2.11 -13.23 -11.27
N SER A 76 -1.32 -14.26 -11.59
CA SER A 76 0.14 -14.10 -11.63
C SER A 76 0.56 -12.99 -12.60
N ARG A 77 1.26 -11.98 -12.08
CA ARG A 77 1.72 -10.81 -12.84
C ARG A 77 3.15 -10.43 -12.45
N ARG A 78 3.93 -9.84 -13.36
CA ARG A 78 5.30 -9.40 -13.05
C ARG A 78 5.26 -8.32 -11.97
N VAL A 79 6.21 -8.35 -11.05
CA VAL A 79 6.31 -7.39 -9.94
C VAL A 79 6.26 -5.95 -10.47
N ARG A 80 7.06 -5.64 -11.50
CA ARG A 80 7.12 -4.28 -12.07
C ARG A 80 5.74 -3.79 -12.55
N ASP A 81 4.99 -4.64 -13.25
CA ASP A 81 3.69 -4.24 -13.81
C ASP A 81 2.65 -4.03 -12.69
N VAL A 82 2.72 -4.80 -11.61
CA VAL A 82 1.89 -4.60 -10.42
C VAL A 82 2.24 -3.29 -9.73
N LEU A 83 3.53 -3.02 -9.50
CA LEU A 83 3.99 -1.78 -8.88
C LEU A 83 3.58 -0.55 -9.72
N ASP A 84 3.76 -0.60 -11.03
CA ASP A 84 3.41 0.50 -11.93
C ASP A 84 1.90 0.76 -11.94
N ALA A 85 1.08 -0.30 -11.96
CA ALA A 85 -0.37 -0.18 -11.93
C ALA A 85 -0.89 0.33 -10.57
N ALA A 86 -0.41 -0.25 -9.47
CA ALA A 86 -0.81 0.16 -8.12
C ALA A 86 -0.36 1.59 -7.80
N ALA A 87 0.80 2.02 -8.29
CA ALA A 87 1.29 3.38 -8.08
C ALA A 87 0.40 4.44 -8.76
N ARG A 88 -0.38 4.08 -9.78
CA ARG A 88 -1.37 4.94 -10.46
C ARG A 88 -2.79 4.78 -9.91
N SER A 89 -2.95 4.10 -8.78
CA SER A 89 -4.27 3.89 -8.18
C SER A 89 -4.77 5.13 -7.43
N GLN A 90 -6.09 5.25 -7.38
CA GLN A 90 -6.77 6.31 -6.63
C GLN A 90 -6.37 6.32 -5.15
N ALA A 91 -6.15 5.16 -4.53
CA ALA A 91 -5.69 5.06 -3.14
C ALA A 91 -4.34 5.77 -2.90
N VAL A 92 -3.43 5.73 -3.87
CA VAL A 92 -2.15 6.46 -3.79
C VAL A 92 -2.33 7.94 -4.08
N ASP A 93 -3.25 8.32 -4.97
CA ASP A 93 -3.62 9.73 -5.19
C ASP A 93 -4.27 10.35 -3.96
N ASP A 94 -5.14 9.62 -3.27
CA ASP A 94 -5.81 10.06 -2.04
C ASP A 94 -4.80 10.27 -0.92
N LEU A 95 -3.84 9.36 -0.78
CA LEU A 95 -2.73 9.54 0.15
C LEU A 95 -1.93 10.80 -0.18
N ALA A 96 -1.56 10.99 -1.46
CA ALA A 96 -0.79 12.17 -1.88
C ALA A 96 -1.56 13.47 -1.60
N ARG A 97 -2.86 13.51 -1.89
CA ARG A 97 -3.73 14.66 -1.61
C ARG A 97 -3.79 14.94 -0.11
N ARG A 98 -4.06 13.92 0.71
CA ARG A 98 -4.07 14.06 2.18
C ARG A 98 -2.75 14.60 2.71
N LEU A 99 -1.61 14.13 2.20
CA LEU A 99 -0.30 14.64 2.62
C LEU A 99 -0.05 16.08 2.18
N ALA A 100 -0.56 16.48 1.00
CA ALA A 100 -0.51 17.88 0.56
C ALA A 100 -1.38 18.78 1.43
N ASP A 101 -2.60 18.34 1.77
CA ASP A 101 -3.54 19.08 2.62
C ASP A 101 -2.99 19.27 4.04
N LEU A 102 -2.19 18.30 4.52
CA LEU A 102 -1.45 18.39 5.78
C LEU A 102 -0.15 19.22 5.69
N GLY A 103 0.19 19.76 4.52
CA GLY A 103 1.42 20.54 4.29
C GLY A 103 2.71 19.72 4.33
N LEU A 104 2.62 18.38 4.33
CA LEU A 104 3.77 17.48 4.43
C LEU A 104 4.47 17.27 3.08
N LEU A 105 3.82 17.61 1.97
CA LEU A 105 4.45 17.65 0.65
C LEU A 105 4.95 19.05 0.36
N SER A 106 6.27 19.22 0.33
CA SER A 106 6.87 20.43 -0.19
C SER A 106 6.62 20.49 -1.70
N ARG A 107 6.08 21.61 -2.20
CA ARG A 107 6.15 21.91 -3.65
C ARG A 107 7.63 21.97 -4.01
N ARG A 108 8.15 20.96 -4.70
CA ARG A 108 9.43 21.12 -5.41
C ARG A 108 9.24 22.25 -6.43
N ARG A 109 10.00 23.31 -6.25
CA ARG A 109 10.24 24.34 -7.27
C ARG A 109 11.21 23.80 -8.32
#